data_AF-A0A9X4C118-F1
#
_entry.id   AF-A0A9X4C118-F1
#
_cell.length_a   1.000
_cell.length_b   1.000
_cell.length_c   1.000
_cell.angle_alpha   90.00
_cell.angle_beta   90.00
_cell.angle_gamma   90.00
#
_symmetry.space_group_name_H-M   'P 1'
#
loop_
_entity.id
_entity.type
_entity.pdbx_description
1 polymer ?
#
loop_
_entity_poly.entity_id
_entity_poly.type
_entity_poly.pdbx_seq_one_letter_code
_entity_poly.pdbx_strand_id
1 'polypeptide(L)'
;MSYKHWRILVAEEQLIERNRICKSLNELGYRTLTPVRSFRELLGVTHYSFEPFEHFDLLVINGELIAAAGIDPVRFFQSNSQIRHGVIYDARRGQAQAETIYANQRRQLTLIRTPDRQTLAALLEHLDI
;
A
#
# COMPACT_ATOMS: atom_id res chain seq x y z
N MET A 1 -22.87 10.50 5.28
CA MET A 1 -21.63 9.71 5.47
C MET A 1 -20.79 9.92 4.23
N SER A 2 -19.68 10.67 4.32
CA SER A 2 -18.79 10.93 3.18
C SER A 2 -17.81 9.78 3.08
N TYR A 3 -17.85 9.01 1.99
CA TYR A 3 -16.87 7.95 1.74
C TYR A 3 -15.56 8.56 1.22
N LYS A 4 -14.42 8.06 1.69
CA LYS A 4 -13.12 8.43 1.12
C LYS A 4 -12.94 7.66 -0.19
N HIS A 5 -12.81 8.37 -1.31
CA HIS A 5 -12.76 7.78 -2.65
C HIS A 5 -11.32 7.44 -3.07
N TRP A 6 -10.60 6.69 -2.24
CA TRP A 6 -9.27 6.19 -2.58
C TRP A 6 -9.36 4.78 -3.15
N ARG A 7 -8.65 4.54 -4.26
CA ARG A 7 -8.38 3.21 -4.82
C ARG A 7 -7.16 2.62 -4.11
N ILE A 8 -7.38 1.64 -3.24
CA ILE A 8 -6.31 1.06 -2.42
C ILE A 8 -6.00 -0.37 -2.87
N LEU A 9 -4.74 -0.62 -3.20
CA LEU A 9 -4.21 -1.94 -3.53
C LEU A 9 -3.63 -2.58 -2.26
N VAL A 10 -4.07 -3.79 -1.92
CA VAL A 10 -3.59 -4.55 -0.76
C VAL A 10 -2.86 -5.81 -1.25
N ALA A 11 -1.54 -5.80 -1.18
CA ALA A 11 -0.66 -6.88 -1.63
C ALA A 11 -0.15 -7.72 -0.44
N GLU A 12 -0.83 -8.84 -0.21
CA GLU A 12 -0.54 -9.78 0.88
C GLU A 12 -0.91 -11.19 0.42
N GLU A 13 0.01 -12.13 0.55
CA GLU A 13 -0.19 -13.53 0.17
C GLU A 13 -1.16 -14.24 1.13
N GLN A 14 -0.98 -14.05 2.44
CA GLN A 14 -1.74 -14.71 3.49
C GLN A 14 -3.17 -14.18 3.57
N LEU A 15 -4.15 -15.05 3.28
CA LEU A 15 -5.57 -14.69 3.22
C LEU A 15 -6.07 -14.03 4.51
N ILE A 16 -5.62 -14.52 5.67
CA ILE A 16 -6.05 -13.99 6.98
C ILE A 16 -5.56 -12.56 7.17
N GLU A 17 -4.28 -12.29 6.91
CA GLU A 17 -3.70 -10.95 7.05
C GLU A 17 -4.28 -9.98 6.02
N ARG A 18 -4.43 -10.42 4.77
CA ARG A 18 -5.07 -9.62 3.72
C ARG A 18 -6.48 -9.19 4.11
N ASN A 19 -7.28 -10.11 4.66
CA ASN A 19 -8.63 -9.82 5.12
C ASN A 19 -8.63 -8.87 6.33
N ARG A 20 -7.66 -8.99 7.25
CA ARG A 20 -7.51 -8.08 8.39
C ARG A 20 -7.23 -6.66 7.92
N ILE A 21 -6.29 -6.47 7.00
CA ILE A 21 -5.94 -5.16 6.42
C ILE A 21 -7.16 -4.56 5.71
N CYS A 22 -7.80 -5.33 4.84
CA CYS A 22 -9.00 -4.88 4.14
C CYS A 22 -10.14 -4.49 5.10
N LYS A 23 -10.32 -5.24 6.19
CA LYS A 23 -11.30 -4.93 7.23
C LYS A 23 -10.95 -3.60 7.93
N SER A 24 -9.70 -3.41 8.34
CA SER A 24 -9.26 -2.16 8.98
C SER A 24 -9.45 -0.95 8.05
N LEU A 25 -9.10 -1.06 6.78
CA LEU A 25 -9.33 0.01 5.79
C LEU A 25 -10.83 0.29 5.59
N ASN A 26 -11.67 -0.74 5.59
CA ASN A 26 -13.11 -0.58 5.55
C ASN A 26 -13.65 0.14 6.79
N GLU A 27 -13.18 -0.19 7.99
CA GLU A 27 -13.56 0.50 9.22
C GLU A 27 -13.12 1.97 9.24
N LEU A 28 -12.09 2.34 8.47
CA LEU A 28 -11.64 3.72 8.25
C LEU A 28 -12.39 4.45 7.13
N GLY A 29 -13.35 3.79 6.47
CA GLY A 29 -14.22 4.40 5.46
C GLY A 29 -13.75 4.26 4.01
N TYR A 30 -12.66 3.52 3.75
CA TYR A 30 -12.19 3.21 2.39
C TYR A 30 -12.92 1.98 1.85
N ARG A 31 -13.56 2.11 0.68
CA ARG A 31 -14.42 1.06 0.11
C ARG A 31 -13.91 0.47 -1.21
N THR A 32 -13.02 1.18 -1.90
CA THR A 32 -12.46 0.73 -3.19
C THR A 32 -11.14 0.01 -2.97
N LEU A 33 -11.22 -1.24 -2.51
CA LEU A 33 -10.06 -2.06 -2.19
C LEU A 33 -9.84 -3.13 -3.28
N THR A 34 -8.61 -3.23 -3.77
CA THR A 34 -8.18 -4.27 -4.70
C THR A 34 -7.18 -5.19 -3.97
N PRO A 35 -7.59 -6.38 -3.52
CA PRO A 35 -6.67 -7.35 -2.94
C PRO A 35 -5.90 -8.10 -4.03
N VAL A 36 -4.59 -8.26 -3.85
CA VAL A 36 -3.72 -9.13 -4.67
C VAL A 36 -2.89 -10.02 -3.75
N ARG A 37 -2.61 -11.25 -4.18
CA ARG A 37 -1.90 -12.26 -3.36
C ARG A 37 -0.45 -12.49 -3.76
N SER A 38 0.00 -11.88 -4.85
CA SER A 38 1.37 -12.07 -5.33
C SER A 38 1.93 -10.80 -5.95
N PHE A 39 3.25 -10.70 -5.97
CA PHE A 39 3.92 -9.62 -6.69
C PHE A 39 3.58 -9.62 -8.19
N ARG A 40 3.37 -10.79 -8.79
CA ARG A 40 2.93 -10.90 -10.20
C ARG A 40 1.55 -10.29 -10.43
N GLU A 41 0.59 -10.53 -9.54
CA GLU A 41 -0.74 -9.91 -9.63
C GLU A 41 -0.67 -8.39 -9.43
N LEU A 42 0.17 -7.93 -8.49
CA LEU A 42 0.48 -6.50 -8.32
C LEU A 42 1.00 -5.88 -9.62
N LEU A 43 1.96 -6.52 -10.31
CA LEU A 43 2.42 -6.05 -11.61
C LEU A 43 1.30 -6.07 -12.67
N GLY A 44 0.47 -7.11 -12.66
CA GLY A 44 -0.68 -7.23 -13.57
C GLY A 44 -1.61 -6.01 -13.55
N VAL A 45 -1.88 -5.48 -12.35
CA VAL A 45 -2.81 -4.36 -12.16
C VAL A 45 -2.15 -2.98 -12.19
N THR A 46 -0.82 -2.89 -12.13
CA THR A 46 -0.11 -1.58 -12.06
C THR A 46 0.87 -1.32 -13.20
N HIS A 47 1.38 -2.34 -13.90
CA HIS A 47 2.31 -2.17 -15.02
C HIS A 47 1.71 -2.53 -16.37
N TYR A 48 0.72 -3.42 -16.38
CA TYR A 48 0.11 -3.93 -17.60
C TYR A 48 -1.34 -3.46 -17.81
N SER A 49 -1.85 -2.59 -16.93
CA SER A 49 -3.11 -1.89 -17.18
C SER A 49 -2.89 -0.80 -18.24
N PHE A 50 -3.65 -0.88 -19.33
CA PHE A 50 -3.53 0.01 -20.49
C PHE A 50 -4.16 1.39 -20.27
N GLU A 51 -4.76 1.63 -19.11
CA GLU A 51 -5.48 2.86 -18.84
C GLU A 51 -4.64 3.83 -18.00
N PRO A 52 -4.27 5.01 -18.54
CA PRO A 52 -3.59 6.06 -17.78
C PRO A 52 -4.48 6.69 -16.68
N PHE A 53 -5.71 6.21 -16.51
CA PHE A 53 -6.68 6.70 -15.53
C PHE A 53 -6.88 5.73 -14.34
N GLU A 54 -6.25 4.55 -14.35
CA GLU A 54 -6.34 3.56 -13.27
C GLU A 54 -5.29 3.74 -12.16
N HIS A 55 -5.14 4.97 -11.68
CA HIS A 55 -4.24 5.26 -10.57
C HIS A 55 -4.76 4.67 -9.26
N PHE A 56 -3.86 4.05 -8.50
CA PHE A 56 -4.08 3.66 -7.11
C PHE A 56 -3.54 4.78 -6.20
N ASP A 57 -4.40 5.27 -5.33
CA ASP A 57 -4.02 6.27 -4.33
C ASP A 57 -3.04 5.70 -3.32
N LEU A 58 -3.18 4.42 -2.99
CA LEU A 58 -2.38 3.75 -1.98
C LEU A 58 -2.09 2.29 -2.36
N LEU A 59 -0.83 1.88 -2.23
CA LEU A 59 -0.42 0.47 -2.10
C LEU A 59 -0.10 0.17 -0.64
N VAL A 60 -0.70 -0.87 -0.07
CA VAL A 60 -0.27 -1.50 1.19
C VAL A 60 0.32 -2.86 0.85
N ILE A 61 1.61 -3.07 1.11
CA ILE A 61 2.32 -4.29 0.72
C ILE A 61 3.12 -4.90 1.88
N ASN A 62 3.08 -6.22 2.00
CA ASN A 62 3.96 -6.97 2.90
C ASN A 62 5.42 -6.86 2.41
N GLY A 63 6.32 -6.42 3.29
CA GLY A 63 7.76 -6.33 3.02
C GLY A 63 8.39 -7.66 2.61
N GLU A 64 7.91 -8.79 3.16
CA GLU A 64 8.39 -10.12 2.78
C GLU A 64 7.97 -10.47 1.34
N LEU A 65 6.81 -10.00 0.86
CA LEU A 65 6.31 -10.27 -0.50
C LEU A 65 7.19 -9.63 -1.57
N ILE A 66 7.61 -8.38 -1.36
CA ILE A 66 8.50 -7.68 -2.30
C ILE A 66 9.94 -8.16 -2.20
N ALA A 67 10.40 -8.51 -0.99
CA ALA A 67 11.73 -9.10 -0.79
C ALA A 67 11.86 -10.48 -1.44
N ALA A 68 10.83 -11.33 -1.36
CA ALA A 68 10.80 -12.63 -2.02
C ALA A 68 10.89 -12.53 -3.55
N ALA A 69 10.42 -11.42 -4.13
CA ALA A 69 10.57 -11.13 -5.56
C ALA A 69 11.98 -10.63 -5.94
N GLY A 70 12.87 -10.37 -4.97
CA GLY A 70 14.20 -9.82 -5.21
C GLY A 70 14.18 -8.37 -5.69
N ILE A 71 13.10 -7.63 -5.40
CA ILE A 71 12.88 -6.28 -5.90
C ILE A 71 13.22 -5.24 -4.83
N ASP A 72 13.96 -4.20 -5.23
CA ASP A 72 14.17 -3.04 -4.38
C ASP A 72 12.87 -2.22 -4.29
N PRO A 73 12.32 -2.01 -3.07
CA PRO A 73 11.02 -1.37 -2.89
C PRO A 73 10.99 0.08 -3.36
N VAL A 74 12.09 0.82 -3.17
CA VAL A 74 12.18 2.23 -3.53
C VAL A 74 12.24 2.36 -5.05
N ARG A 75 13.05 1.54 -5.74
CA ARG A 75 13.13 1.50 -7.20
C ARG A 75 11.81 1.08 -7.83
N PHE A 76 11.16 0.05 -7.30
CA PHE A 76 9.82 -0.36 -7.75
C PHE A 76 8.85 0.81 -7.69
N PHE A 77 8.73 1.43 -6.52
CA PHE A 77 7.83 2.55 -6.32
C PHE A 77 8.15 3.72 -7.26
N GLN A 78 9.42 4.12 -7.38
CA GLN A 78 9.85 5.18 -8.29
C GLN A 78 9.45 4.89 -9.75
N SER A 79 9.65 3.64 -10.21
CA SER A 79 9.34 3.22 -11.59
C SER A 79 7.86 3.00 -11.88
N ASN A 80 7.01 2.90 -10.85
CA ASN A 80 5.59 2.59 -10.97
C ASN A 80 4.75 3.84 -10.71
N SER A 81 4.42 4.58 -11.78
CA SER A 81 3.63 5.82 -11.70
C SER A 81 2.14 5.59 -11.43
N GLN A 82 1.65 4.36 -11.53
CA GLN A 82 0.25 4.03 -11.20
C GLN A 82 -0.02 4.11 -9.69
N ILE A 83 1.01 4.10 -8.85
CA ILE A 83 0.88 4.14 -7.38
C ILE A 83 1.25 5.51 -6.84
N ARG A 84 0.28 6.25 -6.28
CA ARG A 84 0.50 7.58 -5.70
C ARG A 84 1.24 7.49 -4.36
N HIS A 85 0.72 6.74 -3.39
CA HIS A 85 1.36 6.51 -2.10
C HIS A 85 1.60 5.02 -1.85
N GLY A 86 2.64 4.68 -1.09
CA GLY A 86 3.00 3.31 -0.76
C GLY A 86 3.25 3.15 0.73
N VAL A 87 2.82 2.02 1.27
CA VAL A 87 3.06 1.59 2.64
C VAL A 87 3.58 0.17 2.60
N ILE A 88 4.79 -0.01 3.09
CA ILE A 88 5.40 -1.31 3.31
C ILE A 88 5.21 -1.62 4.78
N TYR A 89 4.55 -2.73 5.10
CA TYR A 89 4.59 -3.24 6.46
C TYR A 89 5.55 -4.41 6.55
N ASP A 90 6.42 -4.38 7.54
CA ASP A 90 7.39 -5.42 7.79
C ASP A 90 7.54 -5.59 9.30
N ALA A 91 7.14 -6.75 9.81
CA ALA A 91 7.17 -7.00 11.26
C ALA A 91 8.59 -7.02 11.84
N ARG A 92 9.61 -7.27 11.01
CA ARG A 92 11.02 -7.38 11.42
C ARG A 92 11.77 -6.06 11.26
N ARG A 93 11.53 -5.36 10.15
CA ARG A 93 12.25 -4.14 9.78
C ARG A 93 11.50 -2.86 10.14
N GLY A 94 10.18 -2.94 10.29
CA GLY A 94 9.34 -1.80 10.56
C GLY A 94 9.44 -1.29 11.99
N GLN A 95 9.29 0.03 12.13
CA GLN A 95 9.26 0.72 13.42
C GLN A 95 7.81 0.89 13.91
N ALA A 96 7.67 1.18 15.21
CA ALA A 96 6.37 1.50 15.81
C ALA A 96 5.81 2.82 15.28
N GLN A 97 6.70 3.76 14.92
CA GLN A 97 6.35 4.97 14.21
C GLN A 97 6.62 4.78 12.71
N ALA A 98 5.78 5.39 11.89
CA ALA A 98 5.88 5.29 10.45
C ALA A 98 7.14 6.03 9.94
N GLU A 99 7.98 5.35 9.19
CA GLU A 99 9.23 5.89 8.65
C GLU A 99 9.09 6.17 7.15
N THR A 100 9.20 7.43 6.73
CA THR A 100 9.18 7.76 5.30
C THR A 100 10.53 7.42 4.66
N ILE A 101 10.55 6.38 3.84
CA ILE A 101 11.77 5.89 3.17
C ILE A 101 11.96 6.48 1.76
N TYR A 102 10.91 7.04 1.18
CA TYR A 102 10.99 7.84 -0.04
C TYR A 102 9.86 8.87 -0.07
N ALA A 103 10.16 10.09 -0.52
CA ALA A 103 9.15 11.11 -0.78
C ALA A 103 9.55 12.00 -1.96
N ASN A 104 8.55 12.46 -2.70
CA ASN A 104 8.65 13.58 -3.64
C ASN A 104 7.40 14.48 -3.47
N GLN A 105 7.24 15.48 -4.35
CA GLN A 105 6.18 16.49 -4.24
C GLN A 105 4.74 15.93 -4.13
N ARG A 106 4.47 14.70 -4.59
CA ARG A 106 3.10 14.12 -4.59
C ARG A 106 3.01 12.67 -4.13
N ARG A 107 4.15 12.02 -3.89
CA ARG A 107 4.24 10.57 -3.64
C ARG A 107 5.08 10.32 -2.41
N GLN A 108 4.64 9.40 -1.57
CA GLN A 108 5.34 8.98 -0.36
C GLN A 108 5.35 7.46 -0.29
N LEU A 109 6.48 6.89 0.14
CA LEU A 109 6.64 5.50 0.49
C LEU A 109 7.05 5.43 1.95
N THR A 110 6.27 4.72 2.76
CA THR A 110 6.44 4.66 4.21
C THR A 110 6.61 3.22 4.65
N LEU A 111 7.48 2.99 5.64
CA LEU A 111 7.71 1.72 6.29
C LEU A 111 7.05 1.72 7.67
N ILE A 112 6.23 0.72 7.95
CA ILE A 112 5.54 0.51 9.24
C ILE A 112 5.79 -0.91 9.75
N ARG A 113 5.63 -1.14 11.05
CA ARG A 113 5.71 -2.50 11.61
C ARG A 113 4.45 -3.32 11.34
N THR A 114 3.28 -2.77 11.62
CA THR A 114 2.00 -3.47 11.53
C THR A 114 0.96 -2.64 10.78
N PRO A 115 0.19 -3.24 9.86
CA PRO A 115 -0.88 -2.55 9.15
C PRO A 115 -2.21 -2.61 9.93
N ASP A 116 -2.17 -2.38 11.24
CA ASP A 116 -3.37 -2.35 12.06
C ASP A 116 -4.16 -1.04 11.86
N ARG A 117 -5.42 -1.03 12.32
CA ARG A 117 -6.31 0.12 12.16
C ARG A 117 -5.72 1.42 12.71
N GLN A 118 -5.05 1.40 13.86
CA GLN A 118 -4.53 2.61 14.49
C GLN A 118 -3.36 3.17 13.69
N THR A 119 -2.42 2.30 13.29
CA THR A 119 -1.27 2.67 12.49
C THR A 119 -1.69 3.20 11.11
N LEU A 120 -2.64 2.52 10.45
CA LEU A 120 -3.19 2.96 9.18
C LEU A 120 -3.95 4.29 9.31
N ALA A 121 -4.75 4.48 10.37
CA ALA A 121 -5.47 5.74 10.59
C ALA A 121 -4.51 6.91 10.70
N ALA A 122 -3.51 6.81 11.58
CA ALA A 122 -2.52 7.86 11.79
C ALA A 122 -1.77 8.18 10.50
N LEU A 123 -1.34 7.17 9.75
CA LEU A 123 -0.63 7.36 8.50
C LEU A 123 -1.50 8.06 7.44
N LEU A 124 -2.76 7.64 7.31
CA LEU A 124 -3.70 8.18 6.31
C LEU A 124 -4.19 9.59 6.63
N GLU A 125 -4.07 10.05 7.87
CA GLU A 125 -4.31 11.46 8.24
C GLU A 125 -3.23 12.40 7.70
N HIS A 126 -2.00 11.90 7.51
CA HIS A 126 -0.87 12.69 7.02
C HIS A 126 -0.71 12.60 5.49
N LEU A 127 -1.22 11.52 4.89
CA LEU A 127 -1.25 11.35 3.44
C LEU A 127 -2.48 12.05 2.83
N ASP A 128 -2.51 13.38 2.79
CA ASP A 128 -3.48 14.16 1.99
C ASP A 128 -3.25 15.69 2.13
N ILE A 129 -2.05 16.13 2.54
CA ILE A 129 -1.65 17.55 2.53
C ILE A 129 -1.46 18.01 1.08
#